data_AF-A0AAU5TB10-F1
#
_entry.id   AF-A0AAU5TB10-F1
#
_cell.length_a   1.000
_cell.length_b   1.000
_cell.length_c   1.000
_cell.angle_alpha   90.00
_cell.angle_beta   90.00
_cell.angle_gamma   90.00
#
_symmetry.space_group_name_H-M   'P 1'
#
loop_
_entity.id
_entity.type
_entity.pdbx_description
1 polymer ?
#
loop_
_entity_poly.entity_id
_entity_poly.type
_entity_poly.pdbx_seq_one_letter_code
_entity_poly.pdbx_strand_id
1 'polypeptide(L)'
;MSDATLHAIGQDPDDFAVQIADQIESFIVAVTEVAKGEDPDSAVPFLLLEVSQLLLAGGRLGAYQDVLPDERYEPDLGPEPDVDELRERFAYMLDPVDVYSEVFDPYEPRKAPVAHRISDDLADVVADLRHGLAHYRAGRTTEALWWWQFSYFSNWGSTASATLRALQSLVAHVRLDQPLDALDGLDTDEDLAEDDLAEQAGEVMAQELGGIGRA
;
A
#
# COMPACT_ATOMS: atom_id res chain seq x y z
N MET A 1 0.70 22.91 19.04
CA MET A 1 1.08 21.77 18.18
C MET A 1 2.36 21.23 18.78
N SER A 2 2.28 20.08 19.42
CA SER A 2 3.43 19.49 20.11
C SER A 2 4.47 19.10 19.06
N ASP A 3 5.71 19.45 19.34
CA ASP A 3 6.89 19.15 18.53
C ASP A 3 6.97 17.63 18.29
N ALA A 4 6.54 17.17 17.10
CA ALA A 4 6.59 15.77 16.70
C ALA A 4 8.03 15.23 16.57
N THR A 5 9.01 16.12 16.73
CA THR A 5 10.46 15.88 16.67
C THR A 5 11.02 15.13 17.89
N LEU A 6 10.17 14.69 18.83
CA LEU A 6 10.61 13.99 20.05
C LEU A 6 11.26 12.62 19.81
N HIS A 7 11.14 12.04 18.60
CA HIS A 7 11.85 10.81 18.23
C HIS A 7 13.16 11.02 17.46
N ALA A 8 13.52 12.26 17.09
CA ALA A 8 14.70 12.53 16.25
C ALA A 8 16.02 12.67 17.02
N ILE A 9 16.02 12.54 18.34
CA ILE A 9 17.20 12.83 19.16
C ILE A 9 18.09 11.57 19.27
N GLY A 10 18.89 11.30 18.23
CA GLY A 10 20.16 10.56 18.37
C GLY A 10 20.36 9.26 17.60
N GLN A 11 19.64 9.00 16.51
CA GLN A 11 19.99 7.88 15.61
C GLN A 11 20.97 8.39 14.54
N ASP A 12 22.10 7.72 14.37
CA ASP A 12 22.90 7.89 13.15
C ASP A 12 21.99 7.59 11.94
N PRO A 13 21.89 8.46 10.92
CA PRO A 13 21.10 8.18 9.72
C PRO A 13 21.41 6.82 9.09
N ASP A 14 22.67 6.37 9.20
CA ASP A 14 23.07 5.05 8.74
C ASP A 14 22.44 3.93 9.58
N ASP A 15 22.35 4.10 10.92
CA ASP A 15 21.66 3.16 11.80
C ASP A 15 20.15 3.11 11.51
N PHE A 16 19.54 4.25 11.17
CA PHE A 16 18.12 4.31 10.81
C PHE A 16 17.85 3.58 9.49
N ALA A 17 18.65 3.84 8.47
CA ALA A 17 18.50 3.21 7.17
C ALA A 17 18.70 1.69 7.23
N VAL A 18 19.69 1.22 7.99
CA VAL A 18 19.90 -0.22 8.24
C VAL A 18 18.67 -0.85 8.86
N GLN A 19 18.09 -0.22 9.90
CA GLN A 19 16.92 -0.78 10.57
C GLN A 19 15.67 -0.81 9.67
N ILE A 20 15.46 0.22 8.82
CA ILE A 20 14.36 0.22 7.86
C ILE A 20 14.59 -0.85 6.79
N ALA A 21 15.81 -0.97 6.26
CA ALA A 21 16.16 -1.98 5.29
C ALA A 21 15.95 -3.41 5.83
N ASP A 22 16.38 -3.69 7.07
CA ASP A 22 16.18 -4.99 7.73
C ASP A 22 14.68 -5.33 7.90
N GLN A 23 13.86 -4.34 8.28
CA GLN A 23 12.42 -4.52 8.42
C GLN A 23 11.75 -4.81 7.07
N ILE A 24 12.13 -4.09 6.03
CA ILE A 24 11.61 -4.26 4.67
C ILE A 24 12.04 -5.61 4.07
N GLU A 25 13.32 -5.98 4.18
CA GLU A 25 13.80 -7.28 3.72
C GLU A 25 13.09 -8.43 4.44
N SER A 26 12.90 -8.30 5.77
CA SER A 26 12.18 -9.31 6.55
C SER A 26 10.74 -9.48 6.06
N PHE A 27 10.02 -8.38 5.82
CA PHE A 27 8.66 -8.42 5.27
C PHE A 27 8.62 -9.10 3.89
N ILE A 28 9.47 -8.68 2.96
CA ILE A 28 9.50 -9.24 1.59
C ILE A 28 9.78 -10.75 1.63
N VAL A 29 10.73 -11.19 2.47
CA VAL A 29 11.03 -12.61 2.64
C VAL A 29 9.82 -13.34 3.21
N ALA A 30 9.24 -12.86 4.31
CA ALA A 30 8.12 -13.51 4.96
C ALA A 30 6.90 -13.65 4.03
N VAL A 31 6.52 -12.57 3.34
CA VAL A 31 5.39 -12.58 2.38
C VAL A 31 5.67 -13.52 1.20
N THR A 32 6.89 -13.52 0.66
CA THR A 32 7.27 -14.45 -0.42
C THR A 32 7.23 -15.91 0.03
N GLU A 33 7.61 -16.20 1.28
CA GLU A 33 7.51 -17.54 1.86
C GLU A 33 6.06 -17.96 2.08
N VAL A 34 5.21 -17.08 2.61
CA VAL A 34 3.77 -17.35 2.75
C VAL A 34 3.16 -17.69 1.40
N ALA A 35 3.50 -16.96 0.33
CA ALA A 35 2.99 -17.18 -1.01
C ALA A 35 3.31 -18.57 -1.60
N LYS A 36 4.25 -19.33 -1.02
CA LYS A 36 4.52 -20.72 -1.42
C LYS A 36 3.39 -21.68 -1.02
N GLY A 37 2.56 -21.29 -0.05
CA GLY A 37 1.36 -22.04 0.33
C GLY A 37 1.61 -23.35 1.07
N GLU A 38 2.73 -23.46 1.80
CA GLU A 38 3.04 -24.66 2.59
C GLU A 38 2.08 -24.85 3.78
N ASP A 39 1.55 -23.76 4.34
CA ASP A 39 0.56 -23.74 5.42
C ASP A 39 -0.53 -22.66 5.18
N PRO A 40 -1.51 -22.92 4.30
CA PRO A 40 -2.50 -21.93 3.90
C PRO A 40 -3.44 -21.51 5.05
N ASP A 41 -3.72 -22.40 6.01
CA ASP A 41 -4.62 -22.12 7.14
C ASP A 41 -4.07 -21.02 8.07
N SER A 42 -2.74 -20.84 8.08
CA SER A 42 -2.07 -19.82 8.87
C SER A 42 -1.75 -18.54 8.08
N ALA A 43 -2.02 -18.50 6.77
CA ALA A 43 -1.60 -17.41 5.89
C ALA A 43 -2.18 -16.05 6.32
N VAL A 44 -3.50 -15.95 6.52
CA VAL A 44 -4.15 -14.68 6.90
C VAL A 44 -3.63 -14.11 8.24
N PRO A 45 -3.54 -14.89 9.34
CA PRO A 45 -2.93 -14.41 10.59
C PRO A 45 -1.47 -13.98 10.45
N PHE A 46 -0.68 -14.69 9.64
CA PHE A 46 0.72 -14.33 9.40
C PHE A 46 0.83 -13.05 8.58
N LEU A 47 0.08 -12.92 7.49
CA LEU A 47 0.03 -11.69 6.70
C LEU A 47 -0.39 -10.50 7.57
N LEU A 48 -1.37 -10.66 8.46
CA LEU A 48 -1.77 -9.61 9.41
C LEU A 48 -0.60 -9.16 10.29
N LEU A 49 0.21 -10.11 10.78
CA LEU A 49 1.40 -9.82 11.58
C LEU A 49 2.46 -9.08 10.74
N GLU A 50 2.80 -9.60 9.57
CA GLU A 50 3.85 -9.03 8.71
C GLU A 50 3.49 -7.63 8.22
N VAL A 51 2.25 -7.40 7.78
CA VAL A 51 1.76 -6.07 7.38
C VAL A 51 1.76 -5.10 8.57
N SER A 52 1.43 -5.56 9.79
CA SER A 52 1.53 -4.72 11.00
C SER A 52 2.98 -4.27 11.26
N GLN A 53 3.95 -5.17 11.06
CA GLN A 53 5.37 -4.86 11.24
C GLN A 53 5.88 -3.91 10.16
N LEU A 54 5.43 -4.09 8.91
CA LEU A 54 5.73 -3.16 7.82
C LEU A 54 5.19 -1.76 8.12
N LEU A 55 3.96 -1.65 8.61
CA LEU A 55 3.36 -0.36 8.98
C LEU A 55 4.08 0.30 10.17
N LEU A 56 4.76 -0.46 11.04
CA LEU A 56 5.69 0.12 12.01
C LEU A 56 6.88 0.79 11.32
N ALA A 57 7.48 0.17 10.30
CA ALA A 57 8.54 0.79 9.50
C ALA A 57 8.02 2.05 8.79
N GLY A 58 6.81 2.00 8.23
CA GLY A 58 6.14 3.16 7.61
C GLY A 58 5.90 4.30 8.58
N GLY A 59 5.35 4.01 9.77
CA GLY A 59 5.16 5.01 10.81
C GLY A 59 6.47 5.66 11.27
N ARG A 60 7.58 4.90 11.28
CA ARG A 60 8.92 5.44 11.56
C ARG A 60 9.40 6.36 10.43
N LEU A 61 9.23 5.97 9.17
CA LEU A 61 9.54 6.82 8.01
C LEU A 61 8.71 8.12 8.00
N GLY A 62 7.43 8.03 8.36
CA GLY A 62 6.53 9.18 8.44
C GLY A 62 6.82 10.12 9.62
N ALA A 63 7.46 9.63 10.67
CA ALA A 63 7.94 10.44 11.79
C ALA A 63 9.38 10.97 11.59
N TYR A 64 10.09 10.45 10.58
CA TYR A 64 11.42 10.92 10.22
C TYR A 64 11.32 12.21 9.41
N GLN A 65 12.36 13.05 9.48
CA GLN A 65 12.42 14.27 8.67
C GLN A 65 12.36 13.93 7.17
N ASP A 66 11.83 14.85 6.36
CA ASP A 66 11.79 14.65 4.91
C ASP A 66 13.19 14.37 4.36
N VAL A 67 13.32 13.25 3.67
CA VAL A 67 14.53 12.87 2.96
C VAL A 67 14.46 13.52 1.57
N LEU A 68 15.59 13.95 1.04
CA LEU A 68 15.68 14.46 -0.32
C LEU A 68 16.81 13.73 -1.05
N PRO A 69 16.64 13.37 -2.32
CA PRO A 69 17.69 12.72 -3.09
C PRO A 69 18.83 13.71 -3.33
N ASP A 70 20.06 13.19 -3.35
CA ASP A 70 21.27 13.99 -3.63
C ASP A 70 21.34 14.39 -5.11
N GLU A 71 20.81 13.54 -5.99
CA GLU A 71 20.80 13.73 -7.44
C GLU A 71 19.40 14.12 -7.93
N ARG A 72 19.35 14.83 -9.07
CA ARG A 72 18.07 15.26 -9.67
C ARG A 72 17.35 14.12 -10.39
N TYR A 73 18.10 13.16 -10.90
CA TYR A 73 17.59 12.10 -11.74
C TYR A 73 17.96 10.77 -11.12
N GLU A 74 17.00 9.86 -11.14
CA GLU A 74 17.22 8.50 -10.73
C GLU A 74 18.14 7.78 -11.74
N PRO A 75 19.19 7.09 -11.27
CA PRO A 75 20.01 6.23 -12.12
C PRO A 75 19.28 4.94 -12.48
N ASP A 76 19.48 4.47 -13.71
CA ASP A 76 18.93 3.18 -14.18
C ASP A 76 19.41 2.01 -13.29
N LEU A 77 18.45 1.36 -12.63
CA LEU A 77 18.64 0.17 -11.79
C LEU A 77 18.62 -1.14 -12.57
N GLY A 78 18.30 -1.09 -13.86
CA GLY A 78 17.97 -2.25 -14.67
C GLY A 78 16.48 -2.62 -14.55
N PRO A 79 16.12 -3.81 -15.06
CA PRO A 79 14.73 -4.26 -15.06
C PRO A 79 14.16 -4.43 -13.66
N GLU A 80 12.94 -3.94 -13.44
CA GLU A 80 12.21 -4.19 -12.21
C GLU A 80 11.85 -5.68 -12.06
N PRO A 81 11.94 -6.24 -10.85
CA PRO A 81 11.55 -7.63 -10.61
C PRO A 81 10.05 -7.80 -10.81
N ASP A 82 9.68 -8.81 -11.58
CA ASP A 82 8.28 -9.18 -11.79
C ASP A 82 7.62 -9.61 -10.47
N VAL A 83 6.43 -9.07 -10.19
CA VAL A 83 5.60 -9.39 -9.02
C VAL A 83 4.32 -10.14 -9.40
N ASP A 84 4.09 -10.42 -10.69
CA ASP A 84 2.88 -11.12 -11.16
C ASP A 84 2.78 -12.53 -10.58
N GLU A 85 3.90 -13.26 -10.51
CA GLU A 85 3.91 -14.60 -9.91
C GLU A 85 3.48 -14.56 -8.43
N LEU A 86 3.86 -13.50 -7.70
CA LEU A 86 3.47 -13.33 -6.30
C LEU A 86 1.96 -13.03 -6.20
N ARG A 87 1.48 -12.10 -7.04
CA ARG A 87 0.08 -11.72 -7.15
C ARG A 87 -0.81 -12.92 -7.44
N GLU A 88 -0.49 -13.70 -8.47
CA GLU A 88 -1.27 -14.88 -8.87
C GLU A 88 -1.33 -15.96 -7.79
N ARG A 89 -0.23 -16.18 -7.06
CA ARG A 89 -0.19 -17.13 -5.95
C ARG A 89 -1.08 -16.71 -4.79
N PHE A 90 -1.07 -15.42 -4.45
CA PHE A 90 -1.96 -14.92 -3.41
C PHE A 90 -3.42 -14.93 -3.84
N ALA A 91 -3.74 -14.53 -5.07
CA ALA A 91 -5.10 -14.60 -5.59
C ALA A 91 -5.68 -16.02 -5.48
N TYR A 92 -4.87 -17.04 -5.85
CA TYR A 92 -5.28 -18.43 -5.68
C TYR A 92 -5.43 -18.86 -4.21
N MET A 93 -4.50 -18.47 -3.35
CA MET A 93 -4.49 -18.85 -1.93
C MET A 93 -5.62 -18.19 -1.13
N LEU A 94 -5.95 -16.95 -1.47
CA LEU A 94 -6.91 -16.13 -0.76
C LEU A 94 -8.32 -16.27 -1.32
N ASP A 95 -8.57 -17.02 -2.39
CA ASP A 95 -9.93 -17.33 -2.84
C ASP A 95 -10.73 -18.04 -1.72
N PRO A 96 -11.95 -17.60 -1.35
CA PRO A 96 -12.76 -16.53 -1.96
C PRO A 96 -12.69 -15.16 -1.23
N VAL A 97 -11.78 -14.98 -0.28
CA VAL A 97 -11.65 -13.81 0.60
C VAL A 97 -10.67 -12.73 0.09
N ASP A 98 -10.16 -12.89 -1.13
CA ASP A 98 -9.17 -11.98 -1.74
C ASP A 98 -9.74 -10.58 -2.02
N VAL A 99 -11.02 -10.50 -2.38
CA VAL A 99 -11.71 -9.23 -2.68
C VAL A 99 -12.22 -8.58 -1.40
N TYR A 100 -12.04 -7.27 -1.28
CA TYR A 100 -12.60 -6.46 -0.20
C TYR A 100 -13.04 -5.08 -0.71
N SER A 101 -13.74 -4.34 0.15
CA SER A 101 -14.23 -3.00 -0.14
C SER A 101 -13.33 -1.96 0.52
N GLU A 102 -12.70 -1.10 -0.29
CA GLU A 102 -11.69 -0.14 0.16
C GLU A 102 -12.20 1.31 0.16
N VAL A 103 -11.76 2.08 1.16
CA VAL A 103 -11.99 3.52 1.29
C VAL A 103 -10.64 4.24 1.39
N PHE A 104 -10.11 4.66 0.24
CA PHE A 104 -8.76 5.22 0.12
C PHE A 104 -8.49 6.48 0.95
N ASP A 105 -9.35 7.50 0.86
CA ASP A 105 -9.23 8.73 1.65
C ASP A 105 -10.44 8.89 2.58
N PRO A 106 -10.28 8.62 3.89
CA PRO A 106 -11.38 8.75 4.85
C PRO A 106 -11.80 10.20 5.11
N TYR A 107 -11.05 11.19 4.63
CA TYR A 107 -11.39 12.60 4.70
C TYR A 107 -12.14 13.10 3.46
N GLU A 108 -12.18 12.32 2.37
CA GLU A 108 -12.95 12.66 1.18
C GLU A 108 -14.45 12.37 1.42
N PRO A 109 -15.31 13.40 1.45
CA PRO A 109 -16.70 13.18 1.81
C PRO A 109 -17.44 12.37 0.76
N ARG A 110 -18.13 11.31 1.20
CA ARG A 110 -19.13 10.56 0.39
C ARG A 110 -18.56 9.83 -0.83
N LYS A 111 -17.27 9.49 -0.85
CA LYS A 111 -16.73 8.60 -1.87
C LYS A 111 -17.27 7.18 -1.67
N ALA A 112 -17.73 6.57 -2.76
CA ALA A 112 -18.15 5.18 -2.75
C ALA A 112 -16.92 4.29 -2.50
N PRO A 113 -17.03 3.25 -1.66
CA PRO A 113 -15.99 2.24 -1.55
C PRO A 113 -15.78 1.53 -2.89
N VAL A 114 -14.55 1.11 -3.17
CA VAL A 114 -14.16 0.44 -4.43
C VAL A 114 -13.77 -1.02 -4.14
N ALA A 115 -14.00 -1.92 -5.10
CA ALA A 115 -13.50 -3.29 -5.03
C ALA A 115 -11.98 -3.29 -5.15
N HIS A 116 -11.31 -4.00 -4.24
CA HIS A 116 -9.86 -4.16 -4.28
C HIS A 116 -9.47 -5.58 -3.88
N ARG A 117 -8.23 -5.98 -4.21
CA ARG A 117 -7.72 -7.33 -3.93
C ARG A 117 -6.52 -7.29 -3.02
N ILE A 118 -6.51 -8.15 -2.00
CA ILE A 118 -5.38 -8.35 -1.10
C ILE A 118 -4.16 -8.86 -1.89
N SER A 119 -4.37 -9.70 -2.91
CA SER A 119 -3.29 -10.18 -3.77
C SER A 119 -2.57 -9.07 -4.53
N ASP A 120 -3.33 -8.12 -5.07
CA ASP A 120 -2.82 -6.99 -5.86
C ASP A 120 -2.10 -6.02 -4.93
N ASP A 121 -2.70 -5.70 -3.78
CA ASP A 121 -2.07 -4.90 -2.72
C ASP A 121 -0.69 -5.43 -2.31
N LEU A 122 -0.61 -6.73 -1.98
CA LEU A 122 0.63 -7.33 -1.50
C LEU A 122 1.72 -7.31 -2.57
N ALA A 123 1.34 -7.51 -3.84
CA ALA A 123 2.27 -7.43 -4.97
C ALA A 123 2.80 -6.01 -5.18
N ASP A 124 1.91 -5.01 -5.17
CA ASP A 124 2.24 -3.60 -5.35
C ASP A 124 3.12 -3.08 -4.21
N VAL A 125 2.78 -3.41 -2.97
CA VAL A 125 3.61 -3.08 -1.80
C VAL A 125 5.00 -3.70 -1.95
N VAL A 126 5.10 -4.97 -2.36
CA VAL A 126 6.40 -5.62 -2.57
C VAL A 126 7.20 -4.95 -3.69
N ALA A 127 6.56 -4.48 -4.77
CA ALA A 127 7.21 -3.75 -5.85
C ALA A 127 7.83 -2.43 -5.34
N ASP A 128 7.04 -1.59 -4.68
CA ASP A 128 7.51 -0.31 -4.10
C ASP A 128 8.69 -0.50 -3.15
N LEU A 129 8.60 -1.51 -2.27
CA LEU A 129 9.63 -1.79 -1.29
C LEU A 129 10.93 -2.30 -1.94
N ARG A 130 10.82 -3.14 -2.96
CA ARG A 130 11.96 -3.65 -3.73
C ARG A 130 12.70 -2.53 -4.46
N HIS A 131 11.98 -1.52 -4.93
CA HIS A 131 12.57 -0.36 -5.61
C HIS A 131 13.58 0.37 -4.71
N GLY A 132 13.17 0.80 -3.52
CA GLY A 132 14.09 1.40 -2.55
C GLY A 132 15.19 0.44 -2.10
N LEU A 133 14.90 -0.85 -1.99
CA LEU A 133 15.90 -1.88 -1.63
C LEU A 133 16.99 -2.04 -2.69
N ALA A 134 16.67 -1.88 -3.96
CA ALA A 134 17.65 -1.90 -5.04
C ALA A 134 18.66 -0.73 -4.91
N HIS A 135 18.19 0.46 -4.53
CA HIS A 135 19.08 1.58 -4.19
C HIS A 135 19.95 1.28 -2.98
N TYR A 136 19.35 0.74 -1.91
CA TYR A 136 20.07 0.43 -0.68
C TYR A 136 21.22 -0.56 -0.94
N ARG A 137 20.95 -1.64 -1.69
CA ARG A 137 21.94 -2.64 -2.08
C ARG A 137 23.04 -2.09 -3.01
N ALA A 138 22.76 -1.02 -3.74
CA ALA A 138 23.74 -0.29 -4.53
C ALA A 138 24.57 0.72 -3.70
N GLY A 139 24.37 0.80 -2.38
CA GLY A 139 25.05 1.74 -1.49
C GLY A 139 24.49 3.17 -1.55
N ARG A 140 23.31 3.37 -2.16
CA ARG A 140 22.64 4.66 -2.27
C ARG A 140 21.59 4.82 -1.17
N THR A 141 22.07 4.95 0.06
CA THR A 141 21.24 4.96 1.27
C THR A 141 20.22 6.10 1.30
N THR A 142 20.63 7.32 0.96
CA THR A 142 19.72 8.48 0.90
C THR A 142 18.59 8.26 -0.11
N GLU A 143 18.92 7.75 -1.29
CA GLU A 143 17.97 7.47 -2.38
C GLU A 143 16.96 6.39 -1.97
N ALA A 144 17.43 5.33 -1.30
CA ALA A 144 16.58 4.28 -0.78
C ALA A 144 15.57 4.80 0.25
N LEU A 145 16.06 5.59 1.21
CA LEU A 145 15.20 6.22 2.22
C LEU A 145 14.20 7.18 1.58
N TRP A 146 14.61 7.93 0.56
CA TRP A 146 13.71 8.81 -0.18
C TRP A 146 12.59 8.03 -0.85
N TRP A 147 12.94 6.99 -1.62
CA TRP A 147 11.94 6.16 -2.30
C TRP A 147 10.97 5.49 -1.33
N TRP A 148 11.47 4.90 -0.24
CA TRP A 148 10.61 4.30 0.78
C TRP A 148 9.71 5.32 1.47
N GLN A 149 10.21 6.51 1.81
CA GLN A 149 9.41 7.55 2.45
C GLN A 149 8.38 8.16 1.49
N PHE A 150 8.77 8.48 0.26
CA PHE A 150 7.87 9.02 -0.75
C PHE A 150 6.73 8.06 -1.04
N SER A 151 7.06 6.80 -1.37
CA SER A 151 6.07 5.77 -1.69
C SER A 151 5.21 5.39 -0.48
N TYR A 152 5.69 5.57 0.76
CA TYR A 152 4.87 5.40 1.96
C TYR A 152 3.67 6.35 1.96
N PHE A 153 3.92 7.61 1.58
CA PHE A 153 2.87 8.62 1.55
C PHE A 153 2.02 8.57 0.28
N SER A 154 2.56 8.09 -0.84
CA SER A 154 1.88 8.13 -2.12
C SER A 154 1.22 6.81 -2.55
N ASN A 155 1.66 5.66 -2.00
CA ASN A 155 1.18 4.34 -2.42
C ASN A 155 1.24 3.28 -1.29
N TRP A 156 2.37 2.59 -1.09
CA TRP A 156 2.41 1.40 -0.21
C TRP A 156 1.92 1.62 1.22
N GLY A 157 1.99 2.82 1.78
CA GLY A 157 1.49 3.08 3.14
C GLY A 157 -0.03 3.01 3.25
N SER A 158 -0.76 3.61 2.31
CA SER A 158 -2.22 3.48 2.23
C SER A 158 -2.63 2.06 1.83
N THR A 159 -1.94 1.48 0.85
CA THR A 159 -2.19 0.10 0.38
C THR A 159 -2.03 -0.90 1.52
N ALA A 160 -0.89 -0.88 2.24
CA ALA A 160 -0.66 -1.75 3.39
C ALA A 160 -1.68 -1.51 4.53
N SER A 161 -2.12 -0.27 4.74
CA SER A 161 -3.14 0.04 5.76
C SER A 161 -4.51 -0.56 5.41
N ALA A 162 -4.90 -0.49 4.14
CA ALA A 162 -6.10 -1.11 3.60
C ALA A 162 -6.05 -2.64 3.73
N THR A 163 -4.94 -3.25 3.28
CA THR A 163 -4.69 -4.69 3.41
C THR A 163 -4.75 -5.14 4.87
N LEU A 164 -4.11 -4.38 5.79
CA LEU A 164 -4.18 -4.67 7.23
C LEU A 164 -5.63 -4.69 7.71
N ARG A 165 -6.41 -3.69 7.32
CA ARG A 165 -7.82 -3.57 7.73
C ARG A 165 -8.66 -4.74 7.24
N ALA A 166 -8.44 -5.18 6.00
CA ALA A 166 -9.09 -6.35 5.41
C ALA A 166 -8.71 -7.64 6.17
N LEU A 167 -7.41 -7.91 6.34
CA LEU A 167 -6.91 -9.08 7.07
C LEU A 167 -7.38 -9.11 8.52
N GLN A 168 -7.37 -7.96 9.20
CA GLN A 168 -7.88 -7.84 10.57
C GLN A 168 -9.37 -8.17 10.63
N SER A 169 -10.15 -7.74 9.62
CA SER A 169 -11.57 -8.07 9.50
C SER A 169 -11.77 -9.58 9.38
N LEU A 170 -11.04 -10.24 8.48
CA LEU A 170 -11.10 -11.69 8.28
C LEU A 170 -10.81 -12.45 9.58
N VAL A 171 -9.72 -12.09 10.27
CA VAL A 171 -9.37 -12.71 11.56
C VAL A 171 -10.46 -12.48 12.61
N ALA A 172 -11.05 -11.28 12.68
CA ALA A 172 -12.12 -10.98 13.61
C ALA A 172 -13.38 -11.81 13.34
N HIS A 173 -13.81 -11.92 12.07
CA HIS A 173 -14.94 -12.76 11.66
C HIS A 173 -14.75 -14.21 12.09
N VAL A 174 -13.57 -14.78 11.85
CA VAL A 174 -13.23 -16.14 12.28
C VAL A 174 -13.21 -16.28 13.80
N ARG A 175 -12.58 -15.35 14.52
CA ARG A 175 -12.39 -15.44 15.98
C ARG A 175 -13.64 -15.14 16.80
N LEU A 176 -14.56 -14.35 16.24
CA LEU A 176 -15.82 -13.96 16.88
C LEU A 176 -17.01 -14.79 16.39
N ASP A 177 -16.78 -15.79 15.53
CA ASP A 177 -17.83 -16.64 14.94
C ASP A 177 -18.91 -15.82 14.21
N GLN A 178 -18.46 -14.81 13.45
CA GLN A 178 -19.31 -13.95 12.63
C GLN A 178 -19.07 -14.32 11.16
N PRO A 179 -20.04 -14.90 10.44
CA PRO A 179 -19.87 -15.19 9.02
C PRO A 179 -19.67 -13.89 8.23
N LEU A 180 -18.93 -13.97 7.13
CA LEU A 180 -18.83 -12.87 6.17
C LEU A 180 -20.13 -12.81 5.37
N ASP A 181 -20.68 -11.63 5.23
CA ASP A 181 -21.75 -11.38 4.27
C ASP A 181 -21.20 -11.44 2.85
N ALA A 182 -22.05 -11.78 1.89
CA ALA A 182 -21.66 -11.68 0.48
C ALA A 182 -21.33 -10.22 0.17
N LEU A 183 -20.28 -9.98 -0.61
CA LEU A 183 -19.94 -8.64 -1.09
C LEU A 183 -20.88 -8.15 -2.21
N ASP A 184 -22.08 -8.74 -2.34
CA ASP A 184 -23.19 -8.35 -3.22
C ASP A 184 -22.80 -7.87 -4.63
N GLY A 185 -21.80 -8.51 -5.25
CA GLY A 185 -21.36 -8.19 -6.60
C GLY A 185 -20.33 -7.07 -6.71
N LEU A 186 -19.58 -6.75 -5.64
CA LEU A 186 -18.30 -6.02 -5.75
C LEU A 186 -17.42 -6.75 -6.77
N ASP A 187 -17.38 -6.19 -7.98
CA ASP A 187 -16.52 -6.63 -9.06
C ASP A 187 -15.36 -5.65 -9.16
N THR A 188 -14.14 -6.18 -9.27
CA THR A 188 -12.97 -5.35 -9.58
C THR A 188 -12.99 -4.82 -11.01
N ASP A 189 -13.84 -5.39 -11.86
CA ASP A 189 -13.97 -5.04 -13.27
C ASP A 189 -15.08 -3.98 -13.53
N GLU A 190 -15.81 -3.54 -12.48
CA GLU A 190 -16.74 -2.41 -12.57
C GLU A 190 -16.00 -1.08 -12.36
N ASP A 191 -15.65 -0.41 -13.46
CA ASP A 191 -15.13 0.96 -13.48
C ASP A 191 -16.22 1.98 -13.05
N LEU A 192 -16.64 1.95 -11.80
CA LEU A 192 -17.57 2.92 -11.21
C LEU A 192 -17.04 4.37 -11.33
N ALA A 193 -15.71 4.53 -11.45
CA ALA A 193 -15.07 5.82 -11.64
C ALA A 193 -15.33 6.44 -13.03
N GLU A 194 -15.46 5.65 -14.10
CA GLU A 194 -15.64 6.23 -15.45
C GLU A 194 -17.01 6.89 -15.62
N ASP A 195 -18.06 6.26 -15.10
CA ASP A 195 -19.42 6.81 -15.16
C ASP A 195 -19.55 8.08 -14.30
N ASP A 196 -18.97 8.08 -13.09
CA ASP A 196 -18.94 9.26 -12.20
C ASP A 196 -18.10 10.41 -12.79
N LEU A 197 -16.97 10.11 -13.43
CA LEU A 197 -16.11 11.11 -14.08
C LEU A 197 -16.78 11.71 -15.32
N ALA A 198 -17.51 10.90 -16.10
CA ALA A 198 -18.26 11.37 -17.26
C ALA A 198 -19.43 12.29 -16.84
N GLU A 199 -20.13 11.95 -15.76
CA GLU A 199 -21.19 12.80 -15.20
C GLU A 199 -20.63 14.12 -14.67
N GLN A 200 -19.57 14.08 -13.86
CA GLN A 200 -18.90 15.28 -13.34
C GLN A 200 -18.32 16.16 -14.45
N ALA A 201 -17.70 15.57 -15.48
CA ALA A 201 -17.23 16.31 -16.65
C ALA A 201 -18.39 16.97 -17.43
N GLY A 202 -19.54 16.29 -17.51
CA GLY A 202 -20.78 16.83 -18.06
C GLY A 202 -21.30 18.03 -17.27
N GLU A 203 -21.28 17.97 -15.95
CA GLU A 203 -21.69 19.07 -15.06
C GLU A 203 -20.78 20.30 -15.19
N VAL A 204 -19.46 20.09 -15.23
CA VAL A 204 -18.47 21.17 -15.43
C VAL A 204 -18.65 21.83 -16.79
N MET A 205 -18.82 21.04 -17.86
CA MET A 205 -19.10 21.56 -19.21
C MET A 205 -20.40 22.37 -19.28
N ALA A 206 -21.46 21.93 -18.59
CA ALA A 206 -22.72 22.64 -18.53
C ALA A 206 -22.61 23.99 -17.79
N GLN A 207 -21.80 24.07 -16.73
CA GLN A 207 -21.52 25.32 -16.02
C GLN A 207 -20.73 26.31 -16.88
N GLU A 208 -19.70 25.84 -17.59
CA GLU A 208 -18.89 26.68 -18.48
C GLU A 208 -19.70 27.21 -19.67
N LEU A 209 -20.53 26.37 -20.31
CA LEU A 209 -21.39 26.78 -21.41
C LEU A 209 -22.56 27.69 -20.97
N GLY A 210 -23.08 27.49 -19.75
CA GLY A 210 -24.12 28.34 -19.16
C GLY A 210 -23.61 29.73 -18.74
N GLY A 211 -22.33 29.84 -18.39
CA GLY A 211 -21.68 31.11 -18.06
C GLY A 211 -21.42 32.02 -19.27
N ILE A 212 -21.18 31.44 -20.45
CA ILE A 212 -20.87 32.18 -21.68
C ILE A 212 -22.11 32.90 -22.27
N GLY A 213 -23.32 32.56 -21.81
CA GLY A 213 -24.58 33.16 -22.29
C GLY A 213 -25.08 34.40 -21.53
N ARG A 214 -24.37 34.87 -20.50
CA ARG A 214 -24.70 36.09 -19.73
C ARG A 214 -23.49 37.01 -19.59
N ALA A 215 -23.09 37.62 -20.71
CA ALA A 215 -22.31 38.86 -20.74
C ALA A 215 -22.98 39.84 -21.69
#